data_AF-A0A2T8HNB2-F1
#
_entry.id   AF-A0A2T8HNB2-F1
#
_cell.length_a   1.000
_cell.length_b   1.000
_cell.length_c   1.000
_cell.angle_alpha   90.00
_cell.angle_beta   90.00
_cell.angle_gamma   90.00
#
_symmetry.space_group_name_H-M   'P 1'
#
loop_
_entity.id
_entity.type
_entity.pdbx_description
1 polymer ?
#
loop_
_entity_poly.entity_id
_entity_poly.type
_entity_poly.pdbx_seq_one_letter_code
_entity_poly.pdbx_strand_id
1 'polypeptide(L)'
;MNTPNLLFINVGSAELVIIIAAIIAILYLLIAIFQILNRETGVSKILWILVVLFFPYLGATIYFISSYLDRKKRKEEERMIRQDAERRDLL
;
A
#
# COMPACT_ATOMS: atom_id res chain seq x y z
N MET A 1 51.78 -11.01 7.40
CA MET A 1 50.99 -10.43 6.28
C MET A 1 49.75 -9.82 6.89
N ASN A 2 49.61 -8.49 6.82
CA ASN A 2 48.47 -7.77 7.38
C ASN A 2 47.31 -7.83 6.39
N THR A 3 46.15 -8.34 6.79
CA THR A 3 44.89 -8.24 6.03
C THR A 3 43.93 -7.25 6.69
N PRO A 4 44.10 -5.92 6.53
CA PRO A 4 43.13 -4.93 7.02
C PRO A 4 42.03 -4.59 6.01
N ASN A 5 41.69 -5.47 5.06
CA ASN A 5 40.78 -5.13 3.95
C ASN A 5 39.37 -5.78 4.02
N LEU A 6 39.12 -6.71 4.95
CA LEU A 6 37.81 -7.38 5.06
C LEU A 6 36.78 -6.58 5.88
N LEU A 7 37.24 -5.68 6.75
CA LEU A 7 36.38 -4.92 7.67
C LEU A 7 35.71 -3.71 6.97
N PHE A 8 36.36 -3.11 5.97
CA PHE A 8 35.84 -1.95 5.23
C PHE A 8 34.85 -2.30 4.12
N ILE A 9 34.95 -3.49 3.52
CA ILE A 9 34.01 -3.93 2.46
C ILE A 9 32.61 -4.22 3.05
N ASN A 10 32.52 -4.60 4.33
CA ASN A 10 31.25 -4.96 4.97
C ASN A 10 30.50 -3.75 5.56
N VAL A 11 31.22 -2.77 6.13
CA VAL A 11 30.61 -1.59 6.76
C VAL A 11 29.92 -0.68 5.72
N GLY A 12 30.58 -0.37 4.60
CA GLY A 12 29.98 0.47 3.54
C GLY A 12 28.82 -0.21 2.79
N SER A 13 28.81 -1.54 2.70
CA SER A 13 27.73 -2.30 2.05
C SER A 13 26.45 -2.28 2.88
N ALA A 14 26.56 -2.46 4.19
CA ALA A 14 25.42 -2.46 5.10
C ALA A 14 24.74 -1.08 5.17
N GLU A 15 25.53 -0.01 5.22
CA GLU A 15 25.03 1.37 5.21
C GLU A 15 24.21 1.67 3.94
N LEU A 16 24.68 1.23 2.77
CA LEU A 16 23.93 1.37 1.52
C LEU A 16 22.59 0.62 1.55
N VAL A 17 22.57 -0.61 2.07
CA VAL A 17 21.33 -1.38 2.20
C VAL A 17 20.34 -0.67 3.13
N ILE A 18 20.81 -0.11 4.25
CA ILE A 18 19.98 0.63 5.19
C ILE A 18 19.40 1.89 4.53
N ILE A 19 20.22 2.65 3.79
CA ILE A 19 19.78 3.85 3.07
C ILE A 19 18.72 3.49 2.01
N ILE A 20 18.96 2.45 1.22
CA ILE A 20 18.02 1.99 0.19
C ILE A 20 16.71 1.54 0.84
N ALA A 21 16.78 0.76 1.93
CA ALA A 21 15.61 0.31 2.67
C ALA A 21 14.81 1.50 3.25
N ALA A 22 15.50 2.52 3.78
CA ALA A 22 14.86 3.74 4.27
C ALA A 22 14.16 4.52 3.15
N ILE A 23 14.80 4.64 1.98
CA ILE A 23 14.19 5.28 0.80
C ILE A 23 12.94 4.51 0.37
N ILE A 24 13.02 3.18 0.28
CA ILE A 24 11.87 2.34 -0.10
C ILE A 24 10.74 2.49 0.92
N ALA A 25 11.05 2.52 2.21
CA ALA A 25 10.06 2.73 3.27
C ALA A 25 9.36 4.09 3.17
N ILE A 26 10.11 5.15 2.90
CA ILE A 26 9.56 6.50 2.68
C ILE A 26 8.69 6.52 1.43
N LEU A 27 9.16 5.97 0.31
CA LEU A 27 8.39 5.88 -0.93
C LEU A 27 7.10 5.10 -0.72
N TYR A 28 7.15 3.98 0.00
CA TYR A 28 5.97 3.18 0.33
C TYR A 28 4.91 4.01 1.08
N LEU A 29 5.33 4.80 2.07
CA LEU A 29 4.43 5.71 2.79
C LEU A 29 3.87 6.82 1.90
N LEU A 30 4.72 7.45 1.10
CA LEU A 30 4.29 8.51 0.18
C LEU A 30 3.25 8.00 -0.81
N ILE A 31 3.45 6.80 -1.35
CA ILE A 31 2.49 6.17 -2.27
C ILE A 31 1.17 5.87 -1.54
N ALA A 32 1.21 5.37 -0.31
CA ALA A 32 0.00 5.13 0.49
C ALA A 32 -0.77 6.43 0.72
N ILE A 33 -0.11 7.49 1.20
CA ILE A 33 -0.70 8.80 1.45
C ILE A 33 -1.27 9.40 0.16
N PHE A 34 -0.50 9.36 -0.94
CA PHE A 34 -0.97 9.86 -2.24
C PHE A 34 -2.22 9.12 -2.70
N GLN A 35 -2.25 7.80 -2.53
CA GLN A 35 -3.41 7.00 -2.90
C GLN A 35 -4.63 7.31 -2.02
N ILE A 36 -4.45 7.54 -0.71
CA ILE A 36 -5.51 7.98 0.21
C ILE A 36 -6.05 9.34 -0.22
N LEU A 37 -5.16 10.29 -0.51
CA LEU A 37 -5.51 11.65 -0.88
C LEU A 37 -6.34 11.69 -2.18
N ASN A 38 -6.06 10.78 -3.12
CA ASN A 38 -6.76 10.71 -4.40
C ASN A 38 -8.06 9.86 -4.39
N ARG A 39 -8.16 8.84 -3.54
CA ARG A 39 -9.31 7.91 -3.58
C ARG A 39 -10.36 8.17 -2.51
N GLU A 40 -9.91 8.51 -1.31
CA GLU A 40 -10.80 8.72 -0.18
C GLU A 40 -11.38 10.14 -0.23
N THR A 41 -12.56 10.35 0.35
CA THR A 41 -13.18 11.67 0.49
C THR A 41 -13.76 11.84 1.89
N GLY A 42 -13.97 13.09 2.30
CA GLY A 42 -14.55 13.42 3.61
C GLY A 42 -13.75 12.86 4.79
N VAL A 43 -14.48 12.32 5.78
CA VAL A 43 -13.91 11.83 7.05
C VAL A 43 -13.03 10.59 6.85
N SER A 44 -13.36 9.70 5.92
CA SER A 44 -12.58 8.49 5.63
C SER A 44 -11.15 8.82 5.23
N LYS A 45 -10.94 9.89 4.45
CA LYS A 45 -9.60 10.36 4.09
C LYS A 45 -8.77 10.70 5.31
N ILE A 46 -9.35 11.44 6.25
CA ILE A 46 -8.67 11.89 7.48
C ILE A 46 -8.34 10.69 8.36
N LEU A 47 -9.28 9.75 8.53
CA LEU A 47 -9.06 8.53 9.30
C LEU A 47 -7.93 7.68 8.73
N TRP A 48 -7.91 7.48 7.40
CA TRP A 48 -6.85 6.70 6.76
C TRP A 48 -5.48 7.38 6.87
N ILE A 49 -5.40 8.70 6.68
CA ILE A 49 -4.16 9.46 6.90
C ILE A 49 -3.69 9.29 8.35
N LEU A 50 -4.61 9.39 9.33
CA LEU A 50 -4.29 9.24 10.75
C LEU A 50 -3.74 7.84 11.06
N VAL A 51 -4.37 6.79 10.54
CA VAL A 51 -3.92 5.40 10.71
C VAL A 51 -2.53 5.19 10.11
N VAL A 52 -2.28 5.68 8.89
CA VAL A 52 -0.96 5.59 8.25
C VAL A 52 0.09 6.42 8.99
N LEU A 53 -0.28 7.55 9.57
CA LEU A 53 0.64 8.41 10.32
C LEU A 53 1.10 7.75 11.63
N PHE A 54 0.18 7.16 12.40
CA PHE A 54 0.50 6.49 13.68
C PHE A 54 1.07 5.08 13.49
N PHE A 55 0.69 4.40 12.41
CA PHE A 55 1.15 3.05 12.09
C PHE A 55 1.64 3.01 10.65
N PRO A 56 2.90 3.40 10.37
CA PRO A 56 3.36 3.63 9.01
C PRO A 56 3.28 2.39 8.13
N TYR A 57 3.88 1.29 8.58
CA TYR A 57 3.91 0.05 7.81
C TYR A 57 2.58 -0.70 7.86
N LEU A 58 2.00 -0.87 9.05
CA LEU A 58 0.74 -1.60 9.23
C LEU A 58 -0.44 -0.85 8.61
N GLY A 59 -0.56 0.46 8.86
CA GLY A 59 -1.63 1.30 8.34
C GLY A 59 -1.62 1.38 6.82
N ALA A 60 -0.44 1.55 6.20
CA ALA A 60 -0.33 1.53 4.75
C ALA A 60 -0.68 0.15 4.18
N THR A 61 -0.22 -0.94 4.81
CA THR A 61 -0.54 -2.32 4.38
C THR A 61 -2.05 -2.57 4.44
N ILE A 62 -2.69 -2.22 5.55
CA ILE A 62 -4.14 -2.38 5.73
C ILE A 62 -4.90 -1.55 4.70
N TYR A 63 -4.47 -0.30 4.44
CA TYR A 63 -5.09 0.54 3.42
C TYR A 63 -5.01 -0.09 2.03
N PHE A 64 -3.84 -0.61 1.62
CA PHE A 64 -3.69 -1.28 0.33
C PHE A 64 -4.58 -2.52 0.21
N ILE A 65 -4.67 -3.34 1.25
CA ILE A 65 -5.53 -4.52 1.27
C ILE A 65 -7.00 -4.11 1.20
N SER A 66 -7.44 -3.13 1.98
CA SER A 66 -8.81 -2.61 1.95
C SER A 66 -9.17 -2.07 0.55
N SER A 67 -8.31 -1.23 -0.01
CA SER A 67 -8.44 -0.66 -1.37
C SER A 67 -8.50 -1.75 -2.45
N TYR A 68 -7.84 -2.89 -2.24
CA TYR A 68 -7.93 -4.04 -3.15
C TYR A 68 -9.25 -4.80 -3.01
N LEU A 69 -9.68 -5.07 -1.78
CA LEU A 69 -10.92 -5.79 -1.50
C LEU A 69 -12.16 -5.02 -1.97
N ASP A 70 -12.20 -3.70 -1.78
CA ASP A 70 -13.34 -2.87 -2.19
C ASP A 70 -13.52 -2.85 -3.71
N ARG A 71 -12.42 -2.93 -4.48
CA ARG A 71 -12.51 -3.05 -5.94
C ARG A 71 -13.08 -4.39 -6.38
N LYS A 72 -12.83 -5.46 -5.62
CA LYS A 72 -13.33 -6.79 -5.94
C LYS A 72 -14.83 -6.88 -5.71
N LYS A 73 -15.32 -6.37 -4.56
CA LYS A 73 -16.74 -6.35 -4.21
C LYS A 73 -17.59 -5.62 -5.25
N ARG A 74 -17.18 -4.42 -5.67
CA ARG A 74 -17.92 -3.64 -6.69
C ARG A 74 -18.08 -4.39 -8.02
N LYS A 75 -17.04 -5.10 -8.47
CA LYS A 75 -17.10 -5.90 -9.69
C LYS A 75 -18.04 -7.11 -9.57
N GLU A 76 -18.13 -7.71 -8.38
CA GLU A 76 -19.05 -8.81 -8.11
C GLU A 76 -20.50 -8.30 -8.07
N GLU A 77 -20.76 -7.17 -7.43
CA GLU A 77 -22.07 -6.50 -7.41
C GLU A 77 -22.56 -6.14 -8.83
N GLU A 78 -21.70 -5.55 -9.66
CA GLU A 78 -22.02 -5.24 -11.05
C GLU A 78 -22.39 -6.48 -11.88
N ARG A 79 -21.75 -7.63 -11.61
CA ARG A 79 -22.06 -8.90 -12.30
C ARG A 79 -23.40 -9.46 -11.87
N MET A 80 -23.71 -9.40 -10.57
CA MET A 80 -25.01 -9.84 -10.05
C MET A 80 -26.15 -9.01 -10.62
N ILE A 81 -26.01 -7.68 -10.66
CA ILE A 81 -27.03 -6.79 -11.24
C ILE A 81 -27.26 -7.09 -12.74
N ARG A 82 -26.20 -7.36 -13.51
CA ARG A 82 -26.33 -7.72 -14.94
C ARG A 82 -27.05 -9.06 -15.11
N GLN A 83 -26.71 -10.07 -14.31
CA GLN A 83 -27.38 -11.37 -14.35
C GLN A 83 -28.86 -11.26 -13.95
N ASP A 84 -29.18 -10.46 -12.94
CA ASP A 84 -30.56 -10.22 -12.53
C ASP A 84 -31.36 -9.47 -13.60
N ALA A 85 -30.73 -8.49 -14.29
CA ALA A 85 -31.35 -7.80 -15.41
C ALA A 85 -31.65 -8.75 -16.58
N GLU A 86 -30.66 -9.55 -17.01
CA GLU A 86 -30.86 -10.56 -18.06
C GLU A 86 -31.94 -11.59 -17.67
N ARG A 87 -31.99 -12.01 -16.41
CA ARG A 87 -33.02 -12.94 -15.92
C ARG A 87 -34.43 -12.35 -16.00
N ARG A 88 -34.59 -11.04 -15.79
CA ARG A 88 -35.90 -10.36 -15.87
C ARG A 88 -36.39 -10.20 -17.30
N ASP A 89 -35.48 -10.00 -18.26
CA ASP A 89 -35.83 -9.86 -19.69
C ASP A 89 -36.30 -11.18 -20.33
N LEU A 90 -36.03 -12.31 -19.68
CA LEU A 90 -36.44 -13.65 -20.13
C LEU A 90 -37.81 -14.11 -19.60
N LEU A 91 -38.47 -13.32 -18.74
CA LEU A 91 -39.78 -13.62 -18.14
C LEU A 91 -40.88 -12.76 -18.76
#